data_AF-A0A7X7PWG9-F1
#
_entry.id   AF-A0A7X7PWG9-F1
#
_cell.length_a   1.000
_cell.length_b   1.000
_cell.length_c   1.000
_cell.angle_alpha   90.00
_cell.angle_beta   90.00
_cell.angle_gamma   90.00
#
_symmetry.space_group_name_H-M   'P 1'
#
loop_
_entity.id
_entity.type
_entity.pdbx_description
1 polymer ?
#
loop_
_entity_poly.entity_id
_entity_poly.type
_entity_poly.pdbx_seq_one_letter_code
_entity_poly.pdbx_strand_id
1 'polypeptide(L)'
;FRDEIFCRFLLPTDARRTDLLLATPKQDKGGIGPQIVSWAYERDDGGRGFVFGGQDFRDNLAHDDYRRFLLNGIAWAAHIEIPADGIQSPKPDVSGVSPAVFH
;
A
#
# COMPACT_ATOMS: atom_id res chain seq x y z
N PHE A 1 10.30 -4.13 -7.42
CA PHE A 1 8.89 -3.77 -7.18
C PHE A 1 8.22 -3.47 -8.52
N ARG A 2 7.07 -4.09 -8.79
CA ARG A 2 6.16 -3.78 -9.90
C ARG A 2 4.74 -3.80 -9.34
N ASP A 3 3.87 -2.89 -9.74
CA ASP A 3 2.45 -3.03 -9.39
C ASP A 3 1.59 -2.49 -10.51
N GLU A 4 0.36 -2.97 -10.54
CA GLU A 4 -0.71 -2.41 -11.36
C GLU A 4 -1.70 -1.73 -10.40
N ILE A 5 -2.02 -0.47 -10.67
CA ILE A 5 -2.79 0.36 -9.75
C ILE A 5 -3.93 0.95 -10.57
N PHE A 6 -5.10 0.33 -10.44
CA PHE A 6 -6.32 0.72 -11.13
C PHE A 6 -7.35 1.23 -10.11
N CYS A 7 -7.02 2.32 -9.41
CA CYS A 7 -7.90 2.88 -8.39
C CYS A 7 -8.29 4.32 -8.74
N ARG A 8 -9.58 4.64 -8.61
CA ARG A 8 -10.04 6.01 -8.43
C ARG A 8 -10.24 6.23 -6.94
N PHE A 9 -9.28 6.85 -6.26
CA PHE A 9 -9.46 7.17 -4.85
C PHE A 9 -10.60 8.15 -4.66
N LEU A 10 -11.53 7.80 -3.79
CA LEU A 10 -12.52 8.73 -3.25
C LEU A 10 -11.81 9.56 -2.16
N LEU A 11 -12.15 10.85 -2.04
CA LEU A 11 -11.40 11.89 -1.29
C LEU A 11 -10.13 12.44 -1.98
N PRO A 12 -10.19 12.84 -3.26
CA PRO A 12 -9.16 13.71 -3.81
C PRO A 12 -9.29 15.11 -3.19
N THR A 13 -8.28 15.58 -2.46
CA THR A 13 -8.14 16.97 -1.92
C THR A 13 -8.92 17.29 -0.62
N ASP A 14 -8.48 16.74 0.51
CA ASP A 14 -8.86 17.16 1.87
C ASP A 14 -7.59 17.52 2.66
N ALA A 15 -7.61 18.61 3.44
CA ALA A 15 -6.44 19.07 4.20
C ALA A 15 -5.97 18.08 5.29
N ARG A 16 -6.86 17.19 5.73
CA ARG A 16 -6.57 16.13 6.71
C ARG A 16 -5.97 14.87 6.07
N ARG A 17 -5.87 14.86 4.74
CA ARG A 17 -5.23 13.78 4.00
C ARG A 17 -3.73 14.06 3.87
N THR A 18 -2.92 13.08 4.25
CA THR A 18 -1.47 13.08 4.03
C THR A 18 -1.13 12.10 2.91
N ASP A 19 -0.54 12.61 1.83
CA ASP A 19 -0.10 11.77 0.72
C ASP A 19 1.20 11.03 1.08
N LEU A 20 1.23 9.72 0.84
CA LEU A 20 2.32 8.84 1.30
C LEU A 20 3.18 8.30 0.17
N LEU A 21 2.59 8.01 -1.00
CA LEU A 21 3.32 7.40 -2.11
C LEU A 21 2.87 7.95 -3.46
N LEU A 22 3.86 8.31 -4.28
CA LEU A 22 3.71 8.62 -5.69
C LEU A 22 4.19 7.45 -6.53
N ALA A 23 3.43 7.07 -7.55
CA ALA A 23 3.84 6.11 -8.55
C ALA A 23 3.75 6.71 -9.95
N THR A 24 4.73 6.38 -10.79
CA THR A 24 4.75 6.77 -12.20
C THR A 24 4.48 5.54 -13.05
N PRO A 25 3.52 5.58 -13.98
CA PRO A 25 3.30 4.49 -14.92
C PRO A 25 4.59 4.16 -15.68
N LYS A 26 4.91 2.86 -15.82
CA LYS A 26 6.08 2.42 -16.60
C LYS A 26 5.99 2.85 -18.06
N GLN A 27 4.78 2.92 -18.60
CA GLN A 27 4.50 3.49 -19.92
C GLN A 27 3.41 4.56 -19.76
N ASP A 28 3.78 5.83 -19.93
CA ASP A 28 2.86 6.95 -19.81
C ASP A 28 2.37 7.42 -21.18
N LYS A 29 1.72 6.53 -21.94
CA LYS A 29 1.22 6.86 -23.29
C LYS A 29 0.12 7.94 -23.27
N GLY A 30 -0.52 8.15 -22.12
CA GLY A 30 -1.60 9.13 -21.95
C GLY A 30 -1.15 10.47 -21.36
N GLY A 31 0.12 10.64 -20.99
CA GLY A 31 0.60 11.85 -20.31
C GLY A 31 -0.02 12.05 -18.93
N ILE A 32 -0.34 10.96 -18.23
CA ILE A 32 -0.96 10.94 -16.91
C ILE A 32 0.01 11.47 -15.85
N GLY A 33 1.31 11.20 -16.00
CA GLY A 33 2.35 11.60 -15.04
C GLY A 33 2.25 10.87 -13.69
N PRO A 34 3.03 11.31 -12.67
CA PRO A 34 3.03 10.71 -11.34
C PRO A 34 1.66 10.80 -10.67
N GLN A 35 1.20 9.70 -10.08
CA GLN A 35 -0.09 9.59 -9.40
C GLN A 35 0.10 9.30 -7.92
N ILE A 36 -0.75 9.90 -7.08
CA ILE A 36 -0.83 9.52 -5.66
C ILE A 36 -1.48 8.15 -5.57
N VAL A 37 -0.75 7.17 -5.01
CA VAL A 37 -1.19 5.78 -4.91
C VAL A 37 -1.32 5.27 -3.48
N SER A 38 -0.95 6.10 -2.51
CA SER A 38 -1.20 5.85 -1.10
C SER A 38 -1.35 7.15 -0.33
N TRP A 39 -2.25 7.14 0.65
CA TRP A 39 -2.48 8.28 1.54
C TRP A 39 -3.01 7.81 2.90
N ALA A 40 -2.80 8.64 3.91
CA ALA A 40 -3.37 8.53 5.24
C ALA A 40 -4.38 9.66 5.46
N TYR A 41 -5.37 9.43 6.32
CA TYR A 41 -6.39 10.41 6.65
C TYR A 41 -6.74 10.34 8.13
N GLU A 42 -6.73 11.48 8.81
CA GLU A 42 -7.16 11.61 10.20
C GLU A 42 -8.46 12.42 10.28
N ARG A 43 -9.45 11.92 11.00
CA ARG A 43 -10.70 12.64 11.28
C ARG A 43 -10.53 13.50 12.53
N ASP A 44 -11.38 14.51 12.64
CA ASP A 44 -11.37 15.43 13.80
C ASP A 44 -11.74 14.72 15.12
N ASP A 45 -12.47 13.59 15.04
CA ASP A 45 -12.79 12.71 16.17
C ASP A 45 -11.68 11.69 16.49
N GLY A 46 -10.53 11.80 15.82
CA GLY A 46 -9.37 10.94 16.00
C GLY A 46 -9.37 9.68 15.15
N GLY A 47 -10.45 9.35 14.43
CA GLY A 47 -10.46 8.15 13.58
C GLY A 47 -9.44 8.23 12.43
N ARG A 48 -8.77 7.10 12.12
CA ARG A 48 -7.70 7.03 11.11
C ARG A 48 -8.03 6.10 9.96
N GLY A 49 -7.61 6.47 8.75
CA GLY A 49 -7.74 5.66 7.54
C GLY A 49 -6.44 5.62 6.75
N PHE A 50 -5.99 4.41 6.40
CA PHE A 50 -4.85 4.20 5.52
C PHE A 50 -5.34 3.59 4.21
N VAL A 51 -4.87 4.15 3.09
CA VAL A 51 -5.24 3.70 1.75
C VAL A 51 -3.98 3.41 0.95
N PHE A 52 -3.97 2.24 0.31
CA PHE A 52 -2.92 1.80 -0.59
C PHE A 52 -3.56 1.14 -1.80
N GLY A 53 -3.25 1.64 -3.00
CA GLY A 53 -3.84 1.16 -4.24
C GLY A 53 -3.12 -0.01 -4.92
N GLY A 54 -2.00 -0.49 -4.35
CA GLY A 54 -1.30 -1.67 -4.90
C GLY A 54 -1.87 -3.00 -4.39
N GLN A 55 -1.10 -4.08 -4.59
CA GLN A 55 -1.38 -5.51 -4.30
C GLN A 55 -1.89 -6.35 -5.49
N ASP A 56 -1.89 -5.83 -6.70
CA ASP A 56 -2.28 -6.63 -7.87
C ASP A 56 -1.24 -7.74 -8.10
N PHE A 57 0.04 -7.41 -7.91
CA PHE A 57 1.11 -8.40 -7.90
C PHE A 57 1.46 -8.83 -6.48
N ARG A 58 0.98 -10.02 -6.10
CA ARG A 58 1.21 -10.61 -4.77
C ARG A 58 2.66 -11.01 -4.51
N ASP A 59 3.46 -11.18 -5.56
CA ASP A 59 4.90 -11.44 -5.45
C ASP A 59 5.64 -10.29 -4.72
N ASN A 60 5.07 -9.08 -4.71
CA ASN A 60 5.60 -7.96 -3.95
C ASN A 60 5.63 -8.22 -2.44
N LEU A 61 4.78 -9.10 -1.91
CA LEU A 61 4.83 -9.51 -0.50
C LEU A 61 6.14 -10.25 -0.17
N ALA A 62 6.92 -10.71 -1.15
CA ALA A 62 8.27 -11.23 -0.92
C ALA A 62 9.28 -10.14 -0.53
N HIS A 63 8.97 -8.86 -0.72
CA HIS A 63 9.82 -7.73 -0.34
C HIS A 63 9.46 -7.20 1.06
N ASP A 64 10.46 -7.13 1.94
CA ASP A 64 10.25 -6.80 3.35
C ASP A 64 9.76 -5.37 3.54
N ASP A 65 10.30 -4.40 2.79
CA ASP A 65 9.88 -3.00 2.88
C ASP A 65 8.44 -2.80 2.43
N TYR A 66 7.99 -3.58 1.44
CA TYR A 66 6.60 -3.55 0.98
C TYR A 66 5.65 -4.05 2.07
N ARG A 67 5.99 -5.16 2.72
CA ARG A 67 5.21 -5.66 3.87
C ARG A 67 5.25 -4.69 5.05
N ARG A 68 6.42 -4.13 5.36
CA ARG A 68 6.59 -3.15 6.44
C ARG A 68 5.72 -1.92 6.21
N PHE A 69 5.65 -1.41 4.98
CA PHE A 69 4.79 -0.27 4.62
C PHE A 69 3.31 -0.57 4.90
N LEU A 70 2.82 -1.73 4.47
CA LEU A 70 1.42 -2.14 4.71
C LEU A 70 1.12 -2.33 6.20
N LEU A 71 1.99 -3.05 6.91
CA LEU A 71 1.79 -3.35 8.32
C LEU A 71 1.81 -2.08 9.16
N ASN A 72 2.73 -1.15 8.88
CA ASN A 72 2.76 0.15 9.52
C ASN A 72 1.48 0.95 9.24
N GLY A 73 0.99 0.96 7.99
CA GLY A 73 -0.26 1.65 7.64
C GLY A 73 -1.48 1.07 8.36
N ILE A 74 -1.58 -0.27 8.43
CA ILE A 74 -2.66 -0.98 9.15
C ILE A 74 -2.60 -0.69 10.65
N ALA A 75 -1.42 -0.82 11.26
CA ALA A 75 -1.22 -0.56 12.68
C ALA A 75 -1.53 0.89 13.05
N TRP A 76 -1.06 1.84 12.23
CA TRP A 76 -1.33 3.27 12.42
C TRP A 76 -2.84 3.56 12.41
N ALA A 77 -3.56 2.99 11.43
CA ALA A 77 -5.02 3.14 11.33
C ALA A 77 -5.76 2.50 12.53
N ALA A 78 -5.19 1.45 13.11
CA ALA A 78 -5.70 0.79 14.31
C ALA A 78 -5.23 1.44 15.64
N HIS A 79 -4.55 2.59 15.59
CA HIS A 79 -3.98 3.27 16.77
C HIS A 79 -2.95 2.43 17.55
N ILE A 80 -2.29 1.49 16.88
CA ILE A 80 -1.22 0.67 17.47
C ILE A 80 0.10 1.42 17.36
N GLU A 81 0.90 1.38 18.43
CA GLU A 81 2.25 1.96 18.44
C GLU A 81 3.17 1.21 17.47
N ILE A 82 3.89 1.96 16.64
CA ILE A 82 4.79 1.41 15.62
C ILE A 82 6.23 1.54 16.14
N PRO A 83 7.02 0.45 16.15
CA PRO A 83 8.44 0.51 16.50
C PRO A 83 9.22 1.49 15.61
N ALA A 84 10.31 2.05 16.13
CA ALA A 84 11.14 3.00 15.39
C ALA A 84 11.73 2.42 14.08
N ASP A 85 11.98 1.11 14.05
CA ASP A 85 12.44 0.36 12.88
C ASP A 85 11.28 -0.16 11.98
N GLY A 86 10.04 0.11 12.39
CA GLY A 86 8.81 -0.38 11.76
C GLY A 86 8.48 -1.83 12.11
N ILE A 87 7.27 -2.25 11.74
CA ILE A 87 6.79 -3.60 12.02
C ILE A 87 7.54 -4.61 11.14
N GLN A 88 8.29 -5.50 11.78
CA GLN A 88 8.94 -6.62 11.12
C GLN A 88 7.96 -7.77 10.92
N SER A 89 8.04 -8.44 9.77
CA SER A 89 7.28 -9.67 9.50
C SER A 89 8.17 -10.72 8.87
N PRO A 90 8.01 -12.00 9.24
CA PRO A 90 8.63 -13.10 8.51
C PRO A 90 8.26 -13.02 7.04
N LYS A 91 9.23 -13.30 6.16
CA LYS A 91 8.94 -13.45 4.74
C LYS A 91 8.00 -14.64 4.55
N PRO A 92 6.94 -14.53 3.73
CA PRO A 92 6.09 -15.66 3.44
C PRO A 92 6.90 -16.82 2.84
N ASP A 93 6.79 -18.00 3.44
CA ASP A 93 7.31 -19.23 2.84
C ASP A 93 6.28 -19.76 1.84
N VAL A 94 6.64 -19.72 0.57
CA VAL A 94 5.80 -20.21 -0.55
C VAL A 94 6.32 -21.53 -1.11
N SER A 95 7.34 -22.14 -0.50
CA SER A 95 7.94 -23.39 -0.98
C SER A 95 6.94 -24.56 -0.97
N GLY A 96 5.94 -24.52 -0.08
CA GLY A 96 4.85 -25.49 -0.01
C GLY A 96 3.60 -25.13 -0.82
N VAL A 97 3.57 -23.97 -1.51
CA VAL A 97 2.41 -23.52 -2.27
C VAL A 97 2.57 -23.92 -3.74
N SER A 98 1.91 -25.00 -4.15
CA SER A 98 1.81 -25.35 -5.56
C SER A 98 0.70 -24.51 -6.21
N PRO A 99 0.92 -23.88 -7.39
CA PRO A 99 -0.15 -23.21 -8.11
C PRO A 99 -1.28 -24.20 -8.34
N ALA A 100 -2.51 -23.84 -7.95
CA ALA A 100 -3.67 -24.60 -8.36
C ALA A 100 -3.76 -24.53 -9.89
N VAL A 101 -3.50 -25.65 -10.55
CA VAL A 101 -3.78 -25.80 -11.98
C VAL A 101 -5.28 -26.00 -12.09
N PHE A 102 -5.99 -24.94 -12.43
CA PHE A 102 -7.40 -25.05 -12.79
C PHE A 102 -7.48 -25.55 -14.24
N HIS A 103 -8.03 -26.75 -14.43
CA HIS A 103 -8.38 -27.33 -15.73
C HIS A 103 -9.74 -26.81 -16.20
#